data_AF-B8EKU3-F1
#
_entry.id   AF-B8EKU3-F1
#
_cell.length_a   1.000
_cell.length_b   1.000
_cell.length_c   1.000
_cell.angle_alpha   90.00
_cell.angle_beta   90.00
_cell.angle_gamma   90.00
#
_symmetry.space_group_name_H-M   'P 1'
#
loop_
_entity.id
_entity.type
_entity.pdbx_description
1 polymer ?
#
loop_
_entity_poly.entity_id
_entity_poly.type
_entity_poly.pdbx_seq_one_letter_code
_entity_poly.pdbx_strand_id
1 'polypeptide(L)'
;MALPTLSVTPGSGATINTLPNAPQATANSVAVALATDHAAVPISAAALPLPAGAATAANQATEVSTLASILAAIQATDTTIAVSSRSGYIWGAVSAAAVATTGSTGGYAPNDTITLPTGTGVNAPAVLTIVATQLAAIPTIVNAGSGGAAGAQTLTGTTGTGTKFTLAATIAGGVITSINSITTVGNYSVNPATLTAEPVTGGGLVGATVSVKMAPLTLSVATGGVYTAPVTNPVSQGSASGSGLGATFNLTAFAPLATLVAGTNTSRQYLAFRNDSQALGLGASLTGSAGFGTLGTTSFDPGGYGYEWGGSRVPSNALSLIGQAAFQQFTAWEG
;
A
#
# COMPACT_ATOMS: atom_id res chain seq x y z
N MET A 1 59.77 -64.90 -39.86
CA MET A 1 60.10 -66.29 -39.45
C MET A 1 59.85 -67.20 -40.63
N ALA A 2 60.88 -67.90 -41.11
CA ALA A 2 60.74 -68.84 -42.22
C ALA A 2 59.85 -70.01 -41.80
N LEU A 3 58.84 -70.34 -42.61
CA LEU A 3 58.01 -71.54 -42.43
C LEU A 3 58.85 -72.78 -42.78
N PRO A 4 58.83 -73.84 -41.96
CA PRO A 4 59.59 -75.05 -42.25
C PRO A 4 59.07 -75.72 -43.53
N THR A 5 59.94 -75.92 -44.51
CA THR A 5 59.64 -76.76 -45.67
C THR A 5 59.88 -78.22 -45.31
N LEU A 6 58.81 -78.99 -45.18
CA LEU A 6 58.88 -80.45 -45.05
C LEU A 6 58.99 -81.08 -46.44
N SER A 7 60.13 -81.73 -46.70
CA SER A 7 60.30 -82.59 -47.86
C SER A 7 59.51 -83.89 -47.65
N VAL A 8 58.41 -84.07 -48.38
CA VAL A 8 57.69 -85.36 -48.40
C VAL A 8 58.08 -86.14 -49.66
N THR A 9 58.64 -87.34 -49.48
CA THR A 9 58.89 -88.27 -50.57
C THR A 9 57.56 -88.92 -50.98
N PRO A 10 57.13 -88.80 -52.25
CA PRO A 10 55.88 -89.42 -52.72
C PRO A 10 55.92 -90.94 -52.50
N GLY A 11 54.91 -91.49 -51.82
CA GLY A 11 54.74 -92.93 -51.60
C GLY A 11 55.04 -93.46 -50.19
N SER A 12 55.48 -92.62 -49.23
CA SER A 12 55.83 -93.11 -47.88
C SER A 12 54.65 -93.20 -46.89
N GLY A 13 53.40 -92.96 -47.30
CA GLY A 13 52.23 -93.05 -46.43
C GLY A 13 52.23 -92.10 -45.21
N ALA A 14 53.03 -91.03 -45.24
CA ALA A 14 53.09 -90.08 -44.13
C ALA A 14 51.78 -89.25 -44.04
N THR A 15 50.99 -89.49 -42.99
CA THR A 15 49.79 -88.71 -42.67
C THR A 15 50.17 -87.38 -42.02
N ILE A 16 49.91 -86.27 -42.69
CA ILE A 16 50.02 -84.92 -42.12
C ILE A 16 48.81 -84.69 -41.22
N ASN A 17 48.94 -84.94 -39.92
CA ASN A 17 47.91 -84.62 -38.92
C ASN A 17 48.33 -83.34 -38.16
N THR A 18 47.87 -82.18 -38.63
CA THR A 18 48.19 -80.87 -38.02
C THR A 18 47.20 -80.44 -36.93
N LEU A 19 46.32 -81.33 -36.47
CA LEU A 19 45.35 -81.04 -35.42
C LEU A 19 45.67 -81.90 -34.19
N PRO A 20 45.96 -81.30 -33.02
CA PRO A 20 46.58 -81.99 -31.89
C PRO A 20 45.75 -83.11 -31.25
N ASN A 21 44.51 -83.37 -31.70
CA ASN A 21 43.62 -84.39 -31.15
C ASN A 21 42.68 -85.06 -32.19
N ALA A 22 43.00 -85.05 -33.49
CA ALA A 22 42.17 -85.76 -34.47
C ALA A 22 42.48 -87.29 -34.42
N PRO A 23 41.46 -88.18 -34.30
CA PRO A 23 41.65 -89.63 -34.36
C PRO A 23 42.30 -90.04 -35.70
N GLN A 24 43.25 -90.97 -35.68
CA GLN A 24 43.88 -91.48 -36.90
C GLN A 24 42.82 -92.06 -37.86
N ALA A 25 42.71 -91.48 -39.05
CA ALA A 25 41.86 -91.99 -40.11
C ALA A 25 42.37 -93.37 -40.56
N THR A 26 41.57 -94.42 -40.37
CA THR A 26 41.84 -95.75 -40.91
C THR A 26 41.50 -95.80 -42.40
N ALA A 27 42.26 -96.59 -43.16
CA ALA A 27 42.38 -96.56 -44.63
C ALA A 27 41.11 -96.88 -45.45
N ASN A 28 39.93 -96.99 -44.82
CA ASN A 28 38.65 -97.26 -45.48
C ASN A 28 37.59 -96.14 -45.27
N SER A 29 38.03 -94.95 -44.89
CA SER A 29 37.14 -93.80 -44.67
C SER A 29 36.82 -93.11 -45.99
N VAL A 30 35.57 -93.20 -46.48
CA VAL A 30 35.09 -92.35 -47.57
C VAL A 30 35.06 -90.91 -47.08
N ALA A 31 35.74 -89.99 -47.77
CA ALA A 31 35.71 -88.57 -47.42
C ALA A 31 34.28 -88.05 -47.54
N VAL A 32 33.62 -87.75 -46.41
CA VAL A 32 32.38 -86.98 -46.40
C VAL A 32 32.77 -85.53 -46.62
N ALA A 33 32.59 -85.04 -47.84
CA ALA A 33 32.67 -83.61 -48.12
C ALA A 33 31.50 -82.93 -47.39
N LEU A 34 31.76 -82.28 -46.26
CA LEU A 34 30.82 -81.32 -45.70
C LEU A 34 30.76 -80.14 -46.68
N ALA A 35 29.64 -79.99 -47.39
CA ALA A 35 29.37 -78.82 -48.20
C ALA A 35 29.39 -77.58 -47.28
N THR A 36 30.43 -76.76 -47.38
CA THR A 36 30.55 -75.49 -46.64
C THR A 36 29.77 -74.35 -47.31
N ASP A 37 28.80 -74.67 -48.17
CA ASP A 37 27.76 -73.76 -48.64
C ASP A 37 26.70 -73.56 -47.55
N HIS A 38 27.10 -72.90 -46.47
CA HIS A 38 26.16 -72.24 -45.58
C HIS A 38 26.34 -70.75 -45.81
N ALA A 39 25.82 -70.23 -46.92
CA ALA A 39 25.58 -68.80 -47.02
C ALA A 39 24.74 -68.38 -45.81
N ALA A 40 25.25 -67.46 -44.99
CA ALA A 40 24.53 -66.98 -43.81
C ALA A 40 23.17 -66.45 -44.26
N VAL A 41 22.08 -67.14 -43.88
CA VAL A 41 20.73 -66.65 -44.15
C VAL A 41 20.51 -65.42 -43.28
N PRO A 42 20.35 -64.21 -43.85
CA PRO A 42 20.14 -63.02 -43.03
C PRO A 42 18.77 -63.13 -42.37
N ILE A 43 18.75 -63.39 -41.06
CA ILE A 43 17.57 -63.18 -40.24
C ILE A 43 17.54 -61.70 -39.88
N SER A 44 16.59 -60.94 -40.43
CA SER A 44 16.42 -59.56 -40.01
C SER A 44 15.88 -59.53 -38.57
N ALA A 45 16.41 -58.65 -37.73
CA ALA A 45 15.92 -58.48 -36.36
C ALA A 45 14.42 -58.10 -36.31
N ALA A 46 13.89 -57.52 -37.39
CA ALA A 46 12.47 -57.21 -37.57
C ALA A 46 11.58 -58.46 -37.76
N ALA A 47 12.16 -59.60 -38.14
CA ALA A 47 11.43 -60.86 -38.35
C ALA A 47 11.35 -61.75 -37.10
N LEU A 48 12.09 -61.42 -36.03
CA LEU A 48 11.93 -62.13 -34.76
C LEU A 48 10.63 -61.67 -34.09
N PRO A 49 9.69 -62.59 -33.76
CA PRO A 49 8.53 -62.27 -32.96
C PRO A 49 8.98 -61.64 -31.65
N LEU A 50 8.48 -60.45 -31.36
CA LEU A 50 8.71 -59.85 -30.06
C LEU A 50 7.97 -60.68 -28.99
N PRO A 51 8.57 -60.90 -27.80
CA PRO A 51 7.87 -61.50 -26.67
C PRO A 51 6.56 -60.74 -26.38
N ALA A 52 5.54 -61.44 -25.90
CA ALA A 52 4.31 -60.81 -25.46
C ALA A 52 4.61 -59.71 -24.40
N GLY A 53 4.13 -58.49 -24.63
CA GLY A 53 4.38 -57.34 -23.75
C GLY A 53 5.63 -56.50 -24.10
N ALA A 54 6.42 -56.90 -25.10
CA ALA A 54 7.48 -56.04 -25.61
C ALA A 54 6.88 -54.79 -26.28
N ALA A 55 7.47 -53.62 -25.99
CA ALA A 55 7.05 -52.37 -26.59
C ALA A 55 7.28 -52.41 -28.10
N THR A 56 6.19 -52.37 -28.87
CA THR A 56 6.27 -52.11 -30.31
C THR A 56 6.51 -50.62 -30.53
N ALA A 57 7.04 -50.23 -31.70
CA ALA A 57 7.19 -48.83 -32.05
C ALA A 57 5.86 -48.04 -31.99
N ALA A 58 4.73 -48.72 -32.25
CA ALA A 58 3.40 -48.14 -32.12
C ALA A 58 3.03 -47.84 -30.66
N ASN A 59 3.34 -48.75 -29.73
CA ASN A 59 3.06 -48.54 -28.29
C ASN A 59 3.89 -47.37 -27.75
N GLN A 60 5.16 -47.25 -28.17
CA GLN A 60 6.01 -46.12 -27.78
C GLN A 60 5.45 -44.77 -28.23
N ALA A 61 4.93 -44.70 -29.46
CA ALA A 61 4.30 -43.47 -29.98
C ALA A 61 3.04 -43.09 -29.18
N THR A 62 2.20 -44.07 -28.81
CA THR A 62 1.01 -43.85 -27.98
C THR A 62 1.37 -43.39 -26.56
N GLU A 63 2.38 -44.00 -25.94
CA GLU A 63 2.88 -43.62 -24.61
C GLU A 63 3.43 -42.19 -24.61
N VAL A 64 4.24 -41.84 -25.61
CA VAL A 64 4.77 -40.47 -25.78
C VAL A 64 3.64 -39.46 -25.97
N SER A 65 2.63 -39.78 -26.78
CA SER A 65 1.46 -38.91 -26.98
C SER A 65 0.63 -38.72 -25.69
N THR A 66 0.49 -39.78 -24.90
CA THR A 66 -0.23 -39.75 -23.62
C THR A 66 0.52 -38.91 -22.60
N LEU A 67 1.84 -39.09 -22.51
CA LEU A 67 2.70 -38.29 -21.64
C LEU A 67 2.69 -36.81 -22.03
N ALA A 68 2.73 -36.50 -23.33
CA ALA A 68 2.61 -35.14 -23.82
C ALA A 68 1.24 -34.51 -23.47
N SER A 69 0.17 -35.28 -23.53
CA SER A 69 -1.18 -34.81 -23.16
C SER A 69 -1.30 -34.57 -21.65
N ILE A 70 -0.72 -35.45 -20.83
CA ILE A 70 -0.63 -35.26 -19.37
C ILE A 70 0.19 -34.03 -19.05
N LEU A 71 1.34 -33.84 -19.69
CA LEU A 71 2.18 -32.66 -19.50
C LEU A 71 1.43 -31.38 -19.88
N ALA A 72 0.71 -31.37 -21.01
CA ALA A 72 -0.11 -30.25 -21.43
C ALA A 72 -1.27 -29.97 -20.46
N ALA A 73 -1.92 -31.01 -19.93
CA ALA A 73 -2.96 -30.86 -18.92
C ALA A 73 -2.40 -30.28 -17.61
N ILE A 74 -1.24 -30.79 -17.15
CA ILE A 74 -0.52 -30.28 -15.99
C ILE A 74 -0.17 -28.81 -16.21
N GLN A 75 0.41 -28.45 -17.35
CA GLN A 75 0.77 -27.06 -17.67
C GLN A 75 -0.45 -26.14 -17.81
N ALA A 76 -1.57 -26.65 -18.30
CA ALA A 76 -2.83 -25.90 -18.38
C ALA A 76 -3.46 -25.68 -17.00
N THR A 77 -3.28 -26.62 -16.06
CA THR A 77 -3.71 -26.48 -14.66
C THR A 77 -2.70 -25.73 -13.79
N ASP A 78 -1.44 -25.71 -14.18
CA ASP A 78 -0.38 -24.89 -13.61
C ASP A 78 -0.52 -23.45 -14.13
N THR A 79 -1.71 -22.88 -13.88
CA THR A 79 -1.90 -21.44 -14.00
C THR A 79 -0.92 -20.83 -13.02
N THR A 80 0.14 -20.24 -13.54
CA THR A 80 1.12 -19.48 -12.76
C THR A 80 0.32 -18.62 -11.79
N ILE A 81 0.44 -18.94 -10.49
CA ILE A 81 -0.21 -18.18 -9.44
C ILE A 81 0.30 -16.75 -9.62
N ALA A 82 -0.54 -15.89 -10.19
CA ALA A 82 -0.18 -14.51 -10.43
C ALA A 82 -0.21 -13.80 -9.08
N VAL A 83 0.91 -13.86 -8.37
CA VAL A 83 1.07 -13.20 -7.08
C VAL A 83 0.94 -11.70 -7.30
N SER A 84 -0.23 -11.15 -7.04
CA SER A 84 -0.45 -9.71 -7.10
C SER A 84 0.03 -9.13 -5.78
N SER A 85 1.22 -8.51 -5.79
CA SER A 85 1.73 -7.75 -4.66
C SER A 85 0.99 -6.41 -4.57
N ARG A 86 0.41 -6.12 -3.40
CA ARG A 86 -0.21 -4.83 -3.07
C ARG A 86 0.43 -4.32 -1.79
N SER A 87 1.50 -3.56 -1.94
CA SER A 87 2.05 -2.74 -0.85
C SER A 87 1.28 -1.43 -0.76
N GLY A 88 1.00 -0.99 0.46
CA GLY A 88 0.24 0.23 0.70
C GLY A 88 0.39 0.74 2.13
N TYR A 89 -0.40 1.77 2.42
CA TYR A 89 -0.47 2.41 3.73
C TYR A 89 -1.90 2.38 4.24
N ILE A 90 -2.06 2.22 5.56
CA ILE A 90 -3.33 2.46 6.23
C ILE A 90 -3.70 3.93 6.05
N TRP A 91 -4.89 4.19 5.53
CA TRP A 91 -5.38 5.55 5.33
C TRP A 91 -5.55 6.27 6.68
N GLY A 92 -5.44 7.59 6.66
CA GLY A 92 -5.62 8.45 7.82
C GLY A 92 -6.80 9.39 7.65
N ALA A 93 -7.51 9.65 8.75
CA ALA A 93 -8.39 10.80 8.91
C ALA A 93 -7.73 11.77 9.88
N VAL A 94 -7.71 13.07 9.56
CA VAL A 94 -7.29 14.10 10.51
C VAL A 94 -8.12 13.98 11.78
N SER A 95 -7.47 13.95 12.93
CA SER A 95 -8.13 13.89 14.25
C SER A 95 -7.81 15.11 15.12
N ALA A 96 -6.74 15.85 14.78
CA ALA A 96 -6.44 17.13 15.41
C ALA A 96 -5.75 18.08 14.42
N ALA A 97 -6.03 19.37 14.56
CA ALA A 97 -5.42 20.44 13.79
C ALA A 97 -5.23 21.70 14.66
N ALA A 98 -4.23 22.50 14.31
CA ALA A 98 -3.95 23.78 14.95
C ALA A 98 -3.75 24.89 13.91
N VAL A 99 -4.05 26.13 14.28
CA VAL A 99 -3.76 27.31 13.44
C VAL A 99 -2.24 27.48 13.38
N ALA A 100 -1.69 27.48 12.16
CA ALA A 100 -0.26 27.74 11.94
C ALA A 100 -0.03 29.23 11.66
N THR A 101 -0.84 29.83 10.79
CA THR A 101 -0.86 31.28 10.55
C THR A 101 -2.30 31.79 10.44
N THR A 102 -2.52 33.01 10.89
CA THR A 102 -3.84 33.64 11.05
C THR A 102 -4.42 34.24 9.75
N GLY A 103 -3.64 34.28 8.66
CA GLY A 103 -4.00 34.94 7.41
C GLY A 103 -3.99 36.48 7.50
N SER A 104 -3.98 37.15 6.34
CA SER A 104 -3.79 38.61 6.24
C SER A 104 -5.07 39.41 6.00
N THR A 105 -6.11 38.79 5.46
CA THR A 105 -7.39 39.45 5.12
C THR A 105 -8.35 39.54 6.31
N GLY A 106 -8.26 38.60 7.27
CA GLY A 106 -9.20 38.49 8.38
C GLY A 106 -10.60 38.07 7.93
N GLY A 107 -11.62 38.25 8.77
CA GLY A 107 -13.03 38.00 8.41
C GLY A 107 -13.55 36.61 8.77
N TYR A 108 -12.78 35.87 9.56
CA TYR A 108 -13.22 34.59 10.12
C TYR A 108 -14.21 34.80 11.26
N ALA A 109 -15.21 33.93 11.37
CA ALA A 109 -16.15 33.87 12.49
C ALA A 109 -16.15 32.48 13.15
N PRO A 110 -16.46 32.40 14.45
CA PRO A 110 -16.78 31.13 15.08
C PRO A 110 -17.89 30.40 14.32
N ASN A 111 -17.77 29.08 14.21
CA ASN A 111 -18.58 28.16 13.40
C ASN A 111 -18.37 28.24 11.88
N ASP A 112 -17.48 29.11 11.38
CA ASP A 112 -17.03 28.97 9.99
C ASP A 112 -16.36 27.61 9.80
N THR A 113 -16.65 26.98 8.67
CA THR A 113 -15.97 25.76 8.24
C THR A 113 -14.86 26.10 7.27
N ILE A 114 -13.74 25.38 7.40
CA ILE A 114 -12.58 25.46 6.52
C ILE A 114 -12.40 24.11 5.85
N THR A 115 -12.54 24.08 4.52
CA THR A 115 -12.23 22.87 3.74
C THR A 115 -10.77 22.95 3.31
N LEU A 116 -9.99 21.92 3.68
CA LEU A 116 -8.60 21.80 3.27
C LEU A 116 -8.48 21.48 1.76
N PRO A 117 -7.36 21.81 1.11
CA PRO A 117 -7.17 21.55 -0.31
C PRO A 117 -7.15 20.05 -0.61
N THR A 118 -7.62 19.71 -1.80
CA THR A 118 -7.37 18.40 -2.42
C THR A 118 -5.98 18.38 -3.05
N GLY A 119 -5.40 17.20 -3.20
CA GLY A 119 -4.10 17.03 -3.85
C GLY A 119 -3.60 15.60 -3.79
N THR A 120 -2.34 15.39 -4.17
CA THR A 120 -1.70 14.08 -4.05
C THR A 120 -1.79 13.56 -2.63
N GLY A 121 -2.34 12.35 -2.46
CA GLY A 121 -2.50 11.73 -1.14
C GLY A 121 -3.80 12.11 -0.40
N VAL A 122 -4.70 12.89 -1.01
CA VAL A 122 -5.98 13.31 -0.42
C VAL A 122 -7.14 12.81 -1.27
N ASN A 123 -7.82 11.75 -0.82
CA ASN A 123 -9.02 11.22 -1.48
C ASN A 123 -10.26 12.05 -1.15
N ALA A 124 -10.34 12.55 0.09
CA ALA A 124 -11.38 13.48 0.53
C ALA A 124 -10.75 14.49 1.51
N PRO A 125 -10.97 15.80 1.32
CA PRO A 125 -10.35 16.81 2.19
C PRO A 125 -10.98 16.78 3.59
N ALA A 126 -10.17 17.10 4.61
CA ALA A 126 -10.71 17.37 5.93
C ALA A 126 -11.46 18.72 5.96
N VAL A 127 -12.46 18.80 6.83
CA VAL A 127 -13.20 20.03 7.15
C VAL A 127 -12.96 20.36 8.61
N LEU A 128 -12.40 21.54 8.85
CA LEU A 128 -12.18 22.10 10.18
C LEU A 128 -13.31 23.07 10.51
N THR A 129 -13.67 23.22 11.78
CA THR A 129 -14.57 24.27 12.26
C THR A 129 -13.80 25.23 13.14
N ILE A 130 -13.98 26.53 12.92
CA ILE A 130 -13.40 27.57 13.78
C ILE A 130 -14.21 27.61 15.07
N VAL A 131 -13.57 27.27 16.18
CA VAL A 131 -14.23 27.25 17.50
C VAL A 131 -14.16 28.64 18.14
N ALA A 132 -13.01 29.29 18.04
CA ALA A 132 -12.83 30.65 18.54
C ALA A 132 -11.97 31.46 17.58
N THR A 133 -12.17 32.77 17.63
CA THR A 133 -11.40 33.77 16.88
C THR A 133 -10.67 34.73 17.80
N GLN A 134 -9.68 35.43 17.25
CA GLN A 134 -8.93 36.49 17.92
C GLN A 134 -8.63 37.63 16.95
N LEU A 135 -8.12 38.74 17.46
CA LEU A 135 -7.68 39.86 16.64
C LEU A 135 -6.41 39.49 15.84
N ALA A 136 -6.44 39.72 14.52
CA ALA A 136 -5.38 39.34 13.60
C ALA A 136 -4.24 40.38 13.49
N ALA A 137 -4.57 41.66 13.70
CA ALA A 137 -3.66 42.79 13.54
C ALA A 137 -4.15 44.00 14.33
N ILE A 138 -3.27 44.99 14.52
CA ILE A 138 -3.61 46.25 15.19
C ILE A 138 -4.83 46.88 14.49
N PRO A 139 -5.92 47.22 15.22
CA PRO A 139 -7.10 47.84 14.63
C PRO A 139 -6.77 49.22 14.06
N THR A 140 -7.53 49.66 13.07
CA THR A 140 -7.45 51.05 12.58
C THR A 140 -8.57 51.88 13.21
N ILE A 141 -8.27 53.14 13.53
CA ILE A 141 -9.24 54.07 14.13
C ILE A 141 -10.29 54.41 13.08
N VAL A 142 -11.57 54.25 13.44
CA VAL A 142 -12.72 54.58 12.56
C VAL A 142 -13.38 55.86 13.06
N ASN A 143 -13.64 55.95 14.35
CA ASN A 143 -14.01 57.18 15.04
C ASN A 143 -13.11 57.32 16.27
N ALA A 144 -12.37 58.43 16.35
CA ALA A 144 -11.47 58.69 17.46
C ALA A 144 -12.19 59.00 18.79
N GLY A 145 -13.52 59.22 18.74
CA GLY A 145 -14.33 59.58 19.90
C GLY A 145 -14.11 61.02 20.35
N SER A 146 -14.58 61.34 21.56
CA SER A 146 -14.41 62.64 22.21
C SER A 146 -14.37 62.51 23.75
N GLY A 147 -13.93 63.55 24.45
CA GLY A 147 -13.96 63.64 25.92
C GLY A 147 -12.87 62.85 26.66
N GLY A 148 -11.94 62.23 25.92
CA GLY A 148 -10.91 61.39 26.52
C GLY A 148 -9.84 62.15 27.33
N ALA A 149 -9.36 61.55 28.42
CA ALA A 149 -8.22 62.05 29.19
C ALA A 149 -6.91 61.83 28.40
N ALA A 150 -6.11 62.88 28.26
CA ALA A 150 -4.85 62.82 27.52
C ALA A 150 -3.84 61.84 28.15
N GLY A 151 -2.99 61.25 27.32
CA GLY A 151 -1.93 60.33 27.72
C GLY A 151 -2.11 58.92 27.17
N ALA A 152 -1.29 57.99 27.68
CA ALA A 152 -1.41 56.57 27.37
C ALA A 152 -2.61 55.98 28.09
N GLN A 153 -3.48 55.27 27.36
CA GLN A 153 -4.72 54.72 27.86
C GLN A 153 -4.90 53.28 27.36
N THR A 154 -5.61 52.48 28.16
CA THR A 154 -6.06 51.14 27.75
C THR A 154 -7.47 51.25 27.21
N LEU A 155 -7.67 50.75 25.98
CA LEU A 155 -8.99 50.66 25.37
C LEU A 155 -9.43 49.20 25.29
N THR A 156 -10.70 48.94 25.57
CA THR A 156 -11.29 47.59 25.56
C THR A 156 -12.45 47.54 24.57
N GLY A 157 -12.45 46.55 23.68
CA GLY A 157 -13.59 46.27 22.79
C GLY A 157 -14.84 45.91 23.59
N THR A 158 -16.02 46.28 23.10
CA THR A 158 -17.26 46.22 23.90
C THR A 158 -18.22 45.12 23.50
N THR A 159 -18.16 44.62 22.26
CA THR A 159 -19.12 43.66 21.71
C THR A 159 -18.51 42.26 21.47
N GLY A 160 -19.34 41.31 21.06
CA GLY A 160 -19.02 39.87 20.92
C GLY A 160 -19.19 39.08 22.22
N THR A 161 -18.72 37.84 22.27
CA THR A 161 -18.74 36.97 23.46
C THR A 161 -17.37 36.33 23.67
N GLY A 162 -16.89 36.29 24.92
CA GLY A 162 -15.55 35.79 25.28
C GLY A 162 -14.65 36.89 25.88
N THR A 163 -13.34 36.63 25.93
CA THR A 163 -12.35 37.62 26.41
C THR A 163 -12.16 38.70 25.35
N LYS A 164 -12.39 39.96 25.73
CA LYS A 164 -12.27 41.09 24.83
C LYS A 164 -10.81 41.39 24.51
N PHE A 165 -10.55 41.94 23.32
CA PHE A 165 -9.25 42.53 23.04
C PHE A 165 -9.05 43.79 23.90
N THR A 166 -7.80 44.06 24.23
CA THR A 166 -7.36 45.33 24.84
C THR A 166 -6.25 45.94 24.00
N LEU A 167 -6.27 47.27 23.90
CA LEU A 167 -5.32 48.05 23.12
C LEU A 167 -4.60 49.02 24.04
N ALA A 168 -3.31 49.23 23.80
CA ALA A 168 -2.61 50.41 24.31
C ALA A 168 -2.74 51.53 23.27
N ALA A 169 -3.32 52.65 23.64
CA ALA A 169 -3.58 53.78 22.75
C ALA A 169 -3.08 55.10 23.36
N THR A 170 -2.87 56.10 22.51
CA THR A 170 -2.55 57.46 22.92
C THR A 170 -3.75 58.36 22.68
N ILE A 171 -4.22 59.03 23.73
CA ILE A 171 -5.26 60.06 23.64
C ILE A 171 -4.59 61.43 23.73
N ALA A 172 -4.93 62.33 22.81
CA ALA A 172 -4.54 63.72 22.87
C ALA A 172 -5.68 64.60 22.32
N GLY A 173 -5.87 65.79 22.89
CA GLY A 173 -6.96 66.69 22.48
C GLY A 173 -8.37 66.10 22.68
N GLY A 174 -8.54 65.14 23.60
CA GLY A 174 -9.83 64.51 23.86
C GLY A 174 -10.19 63.31 22.98
N VAL A 175 -9.32 62.91 22.04
CA VAL A 175 -9.60 61.88 21.04
C VAL A 175 -8.46 60.86 20.93
N ILE A 176 -8.74 59.66 20.40
CA ILE A 176 -7.69 58.67 20.09
C ILE A 176 -6.83 59.20 18.93
N THR A 177 -5.52 59.25 19.13
CA THR A 177 -4.55 59.69 18.10
C THR A 177 -3.70 58.56 17.55
N SER A 178 -3.44 57.51 18.34
CA SER A 178 -2.74 56.30 17.87
C SER A 178 -3.17 55.07 18.65
N ILE A 179 -3.12 53.92 17.99
CA ILE A 179 -3.16 52.59 18.63
C ILE A 179 -1.74 52.04 18.55
N ASN A 180 -1.09 51.91 19.70
CA ASN A 180 0.33 51.61 19.81
C ASN A 180 0.59 50.10 19.73
N SER A 181 -0.25 49.32 20.41
CA SER A 181 -0.14 47.85 20.42
C SER A 181 -1.44 47.19 20.86
N ILE A 182 -1.54 45.88 20.58
CA ILE A 182 -2.53 45.00 21.18
C ILE A 182 -1.94 44.45 22.47
N THR A 183 -2.56 44.74 23.61
CA THR A 183 -2.16 44.16 24.91
C THR A 183 -2.80 42.79 25.15
N THR A 184 -4.03 42.59 24.65
CA THR A 184 -4.73 41.30 24.66
C THR A 184 -5.39 41.10 23.31
N VAL A 185 -5.08 40.00 22.59
CA VAL A 185 -5.68 39.72 21.26
C VAL A 185 -7.16 39.34 21.30
N GLY A 186 -7.66 39.01 22.50
CA GLY A 186 -9.00 38.51 22.72
C GLY A 186 -9.15 37.03 22.37
N ASN A 187 -10.24 36.43 22.84
CA ASN A 187 -10.65 35.06 22.56
C ASN A 187 -12.17 35.05 22.48
N TYR A 188 -12.70 34.93 21.26
CA TYR A 188 -14.11 35.16 20.95
C TYR A 188 -14.80 33.87 20.52
N SER A 189 -15.86 33.49 21.24
CA SER A 189 -16.82 32.46 20.82
C SER A 189 -17.97 33.05 19.97
N VAL A 190 -18.13 34.37 20.00
CA VAL A 190 -18.91 35.16 19.04
C VAL A 190 -18.11 36.41 18.72
N ASN A 191 -17.89 36.68 17.44
CA ASN A 191 -17.17 37.86 16.98
C ASN A 191 -17.79 39.18 17.49
N PRO A 192 -17.02 40.28 17.51
CA PRO A 192 -17.58 41.61 17.62
C PRO A 192 -18.67 41.86 16.57
N ALA A 193 -19.75 42.55 16.95
CA ALA A 193 -20.97 42.70 16.17
C ALA A 193 -20.75 43.49 14.87
N THR A 194 -19.84 44.47 14.88
CA THR A 194 -19.55 45.32 13.72
C THR A 194 -18.04 45.39 13.49
N LEU A 195 -17.50 44.47 12.69
CA LEU A 195 -16.03 44.38 12.48
C LEU A 195 -15.43 45.65 11.87
N THR A 196 -16.20 46.43 11.12
CA THR A 196 -15.73 47.70 10.51
C THR A 196 -15.82 48.91 11.44
N ALA A 197 -16.49 48.80 12.60
CA ALA A 197 -16.71 49.91 13.53
C ALA A 197 -17.03 49.38 14.94
N GLU A 198 -16.13 48.59 15.50
CA GLU A 198 -16.28 48.02 16.84
C GLU A 198 -16.13 49.13 17.90
N PRO A 199 -17.13 49.36 18.77
CA PRO A 199 -17.00 50.34 19.83
C PRO A 199 -15.96 49.92 20.87
N VAL A 200 -15.18 50.89 21.31
CA VAL A 200 -14.18 50.73 22.37
C VAL A 200 -14.48 51.65 23.55
N THR A 201 -14.12 51.22 24.75
CA THR A 201 -14.23 51.99 25.99
C THR A 201 -12.87 52.12 26.66
N GLY A 202 -12.68 53.17 27.47
CA GLY A 202 -11.41 53.47 28.13
C GLY A 202 -11.04 54.95 28.01
N GLY A 203 -10.25 55.45 28.96
CA GLY A 203 -9.77 56.83 28.95
C GLY A 203 -10.85 57.92 28.95
N GLY A 204 -12.11 57.62 29.31
CA GLY A 204 -13.22 58.60 29.29
C GLY A 204 -13.81 58.93 27.91
N LEU A 205 -13.44 58.18 26.87
CA LEU A 205 -13.93 58.42 25.52
C LEU A 205 -15.42 58.13 25.34
N VAL A 206 -16.09 58.96 24.56
CA VAL A 206 -17.46 58.76 24.07
C VAL A 206 -17.45 58.58 22.56
N GLY A 207 -18.10 57.52 22.07
CA GLY A 207 -18.30 57.27 20.64
C GLY A 207 -17.08 56.76 19.86
N ALA A 208 -16.00 56.37 20.54
CA ALA A 208 -14.82 55.82 19.88
C ALA A 208 -15.10 54.44 19.26
N THR A 209 -14.66 54.24 18.02
CA THR A 209 -14.77 52.96 17.30
C THR A 209 -13.50 52.65 16.51
N VAL A 210 -13.22 51.36 16.33
CA VAL A 210 -12.08 50.86 15.57
C VAL A 210 -12.53 49.75 14.61
N SER A 211 -11.86 49.58 13.48
CA SER A 211 -12.11 48.43 12.60
C SER A 211 -11.15 47.31 12.96
N VAL A 212 -11.70 46.12 13.20
CA VAL A 212 -11.00 44.92 13.63
C VAL A 212 -10.98 43.88 12.51
N LYS A 213 -9.90 43.10 12.47
CA LYS A 213 -9.79 41.92 11.61
C LYS A 213 -9.72 40.67 12.48
N MET A 214 -10.65 39.75 12.29
CA MET A 214 -10.70 38.50 13.07
C MET A 214 -9.94 37.38 12.35
N ALA A 215 -9.20 36.59 13.10
CA ALA A 215 -8.44 35.42 12.68
C ALA A 215 -8.87 34.18 13.47
N PRO A 216 -8.69 32.96 12.93
CA PRO A 216 -8.90 31.75 13.70
C PRO A 216 -7.92 31.69 14.88
N LEU A 217 -8.40 31.29 16.04
CA LEU A 217 -7.57 31.01 17.23
C LEU A 217 -7.55 29.51 17.52
N THR A 218 -8.72 28.89 17.66
CA THR A 218 -8.85 27.45 17.90
C THR A 218 -9.75 26.78 16.87
N LEU A 219 -9.50 25.50 16.66
CA LEU A 219 -10.17 24.68 15.65
C LEU A 219 -10.68 23.40 16.29
N SER A 220 -11.72 22.83 15.69
CA SER A 220 -12.09 21.43 15.86
C SER A 220 -12.15 20.75 14.49
N VAL A 221 -12.00 19.43 14.45
CA VAL A 221 -12.15 18.66 13.22
C VAL A 221 -13.61 18.25 13.08
N ALA A 222 -14.32 18.81 12.09
CA ALA A 222 -15.70 18.43 11.80
C ALA A 222 -15.78 17.17 10.94
N THR A 223 -14.86 17.03 9.99
CA THR A 223 -14.70 15.81 9.18
C THR A 223 -13.22 15.59 8.94
N GLY A 224 -12.69 14.42 9.31
CA GLY A 224 -11.25 14.14 9.22
C GLY A 224 -10.71 13.95 7.80
N GLY A 225 -11.58 13.84 6.79
CA GLY A 225 -11.18 13.51 5.43
C GLY A 225 -10.63 12.09 5.28
N VAL A 226 -10.07 11.79 4.12
CA VAL A 226 -9.45 10.50 3.79
C VAL A 226 -8.11 10.77 3.10
N TYR A 227 -7.04 10.42 3.79
CA TYR A 227 -5.66 10.67 3.37
C TYR A 227 -4.95 9.33 3.16
N THR A 228 -4.31 9.16 2.00
CA THR A 228 -3.54 7.94 1.69
C THR A 228 -2.05 8.09 2.01
N ALA A 229 -1.60 9.30 2.34
CA ALA A 229 -0.24 9.61 2.78
C ALA A 229 -0.24 10.82 3.73
N PRO A 230 0.78 10.99 4.57
CA PRO A 230 0.97 12.23 5.33
C PRO A 230 1.06 13.44 4.40
N VAL A 231 0.49 14.57 4.81
CA VAL A 231 0.62 15.85 4.09
C VAL A 231 1.63 16.76 4.78
N THR A 232 2.32 17.58 3.98
CA THR A 232 3.29 18.55 4.50
C THR A 232 2.57 19.70 5.20
N ASN A 233 2.96 19.97 6.44
CA ASN A 233 2.52 21.13 7.20
C ASN A 233 3.44 22.35 6.93
N PRO A 234 2.91 23.58 6.96
CA PRO A 234 1.51 23.92 7.14
C PRO A 234 0.69 23.74 5.85
N VAL A 235 -0.55 23.26 5.97
CA VAL A 235 -1.50 23.13 4.87
C VAL A 235 -2.22 24.47 4.67
N SER A 236 -2.28 24.94 3.42
CA SER A 236 -3.02 26.16 3.08
C SER A 236 -4.53 25.93 3.14
N GLN A 237 -5.30 26.97 3.44
CA GLN A 237 -6.75 26.94 3.31
C GLN A 237 -7.18 26.65 1.85
N GLY A 238 -8.09 25.71 1.64
CA GLY A 238 -8.71 25.48 0.32
C GLY A 238 -9.91 26.40 0.09
N SER A 239 -10.89 26.36 1.00
CA SER A 239 -12.05 27.27 1.01
C SER A 239 -12.58 27.50 2.43
N ALA A 240 -13.45 28.49 2.61
CA ALA A 240 -14.21 28.75 3.84
C ALA A 240 -15.70 28.96 3.55
N SER A 241 -16.55 28.67 4.54
CA SER A 241 -17.96 29.10 4.52
C SER A 241 -18.14 30.61 4.78
N GLY A 242 -17.15 31.24 5.41
CA GLY A 242 -17.13 32.68 5.71
C GLY A 242 -16.22 33.49 4.80
N SER A 243 -15.97 34.75 5.19
CA SER A 243 -15.12 35.68 4.41
C SER A 243 -13.62 35.56 4.69
N GLY A 244 -13.23 34.72 5.66
CA GLY A 244 -11.85 34.52 6.06
C GLY A 244 -11.00 33.85 4.98
N LEU A 245 -9.84 34.45 4.67
CA LEU A 245 -8.87 33.90 3.70
C LEU A 245 -7.42 33.90 4.23
N GLY A 246 -6.60 33.02 3.67
CA GLY A 246 -5.14 33.02 3.82
C GLY A 246 -4.60 32.41 5.12
N ALA A 247 -5.43 31.81 5.97
CA ALA A 247 -4.93 31.06 7.12
C ALA A 247 -4.27 29.75 6.66
N THR A 248 -3.30 29.28 7.45
CA THR A 248 -2.68 27.97 7.25
C THR A 248 -2.77 27.15 8.52
N PHE A 249 -2.73 25.82 8.39
CA PHE A 249 -3.08 24.89 9.45
C PHE A 249 -2.04 23.78 9.56
N ASN A 250 -1.70 23.41 10.79
CA ASN A 250 -0.90 22.22 11.08
C ASN A 250 -1.85 21.07 11.41
N LEU A 251 -1.79 19.97 10.65
CA LEU A 251 -2.49 18.73 10.97
C LEU A 251 -1.61 17.95 11.96
N THR A 252 -2.02 17.93 13.22
CA THR A 252 -1.18 17.47 14.34
C THR A 252 -1.40 16.00 14.70
N ALA A 253 -2.52 15.41 14.30
CA ALA A 253 -2.79 13.99 14.50
C ALA A 253 -3.71 13.42 13.41
N PHE A 254 -3.54 12.12 13.16
CA PHE A 254 -4.38 11.32 12.27
C PHE A 254 -4.86 10.07 13.00
N ALA A 255 -6.16 9.77 12.89
CA ALA A 255 -6.75 8.49 13.25
C ALA A 255 -6.67 7.52 12.07
N PRO A 256 -6.37 6.23 12.30
CA PRO A 256 -6.38 5.22 11.24
C PRO A 256 -7.79 5.02 10.68
N LEU A 257 -7.88 4.84 9.37
CA LEU A 257 -9.09 4.42 8.66
C LEU A 257 -8.93 3.01 8.11
N ALA A 258 -10.05 2.30 8.03
CA ALA A 258 -10.09 1.02 7.33
C ALA A 258 -9.69 1.22 5.86
N THR A 259 -8.73 0.44 5.40
CA THR A 259 -8.18 0.51 4.04
C THR A 259 -8.55 -0.76 3.30
N LEU A 260 -9.29 -0.63 2.20
CA LEU A 260 -9.63 -1.78 1.35
C LEU A 260 -8.36 -2.28 0.65
N VAL A 261 -7.97 -3.52 0.92
CA VAL A 261 -6.73 -4.12 0.38
C VAL A 261 -7.03 -5.16 -0.68
N ALA A 262 -8.19 -5.81 -0.60
CA ALA A 262 -8.64 -6.78 -1.59
C ALA A 262 -10.14 -6.60 -1.85
N GLY A 263 -10.48 -6.52 -3.14
CA GLY A 263 -11.87 -6.63 -3.57
C GLY A 263 -12.33 -8.08 -3.56
N THR A 264 -13.63 -8.29 -3.80
CA THR A 264 -14.21 -9.62 -3.92
C THR A 264 -13.61 -10.38 -5.10
N ASN A 265 -12.99 -11.55 -4.87
CA ASN A 265 -12.43 -12.39 -5.93
C ASN A 265 -12.78 -13.87 -5.67
N THR A 266 -13.58 -14.48 -6.54
CA THR A 266 -14.02 -15.88 -6.44
C THR A 266 -12.97 -16.91 -6.85
N SER A 267 -11.89 -16.46 -7.49
CA SER A 267 -10.81 -17.32 -7.98
C SER A 267 -9.60 -17.37 -7.06
N ARG A 268 -9.63 -16.63 -5.94
CA ARG A 268 -8.52 -16.53 -4.98
C ARG A 268 -8.30 -17.86 -4.25
N GLN A 269 -7.05 -18.33 -4.21
CA GLN A 269 -6.67 -19.53 -3.47
C GLN A 269 -6.10 -19.17 -2.10
N TYR A 270 -5.26 -18.12 -2.03
CA TYR A 270 -4.69 -17.63 -0.80
C TYR A 270 -4.60 -16.11 -0.74
N LEU A 271 -4.50 -15.60 0.49
CA LEU A 271 -4.35 -14.19 0.78
C LEU A 271 -3.44 -14.05 2.00
N ALA A 272 -2.28 -13.43 1.80
CA ALA A 272 -1.29 -13.24 2.86
C ALA A 272 -1.04 -11.75 3.11
N PHE A 273 -0.72 -11.41 4.35
CA PHE A 273 -0.35 -10.06 4.77
C PHE A 273 0.96 -10.09 5.53
N ARG A 274 1.72 -9.02 5.37
CA ARG A 274 2.83 -8.67 6.23
C ARG A 274 2.60 -7.27 6.76
N ASN A 275 2.66 -7.17 8.09
CA ASN A 275 2.76 -5.91 8.77
C ASN A 275 4.22 -5.46 8.70
N ASP A 276 4.50 -4.46 7.86
CA ASP A 276 5.86 -3.95 7.68
C ASP A 276 6.26 -3.00 8.81
N SER A 277 5.31 -2.62 9.68
CA SER A 277 5.58 -1.85 10.89
C SER A 277 6.17 -2.73 11.99
N GLN A 278 7.32 -2.31 12.50
CA GLN A 278 8.06 -3.01 13.56
C GLN A 278 7.47 -2.79 14.97
N ALA A 279 6.55 -1.83 15.14
CA ALA A 279 6.14 -1.36 16.47
C ALA A 279 4.63 -1.39 16.75
N LEU A 280 3.79 -1.64 15.74
CA LEU A 280 2.33 -1.47 15.85
C LEU A 280 1.63 -2.71 15.33
N GLY A 281 0.55 -3.13 15.99
CA GLY A 281 -0.29 -4.22 15.52
C GLY A 281 -1.07 -3.82 14.25
N LEU A 282 -1.48 -4.81 13.48
CA LEU A 282 -2.35 -4.63 12.31
C LEU A 282 -3.60 -5.48 12.49
N GLY A 283 -4.78 -4.90 12.33
CA GLY A 283 -6.06 -5.61 12.33
C GLY A 283 -6.51 -5.89 10.90
N ALA A 284 -7.18 -7.02 10.70
CA ALA A 284 -7.91 -7.32 9.47
C ALA A 284 -9.40 -7.51 9.76
N SER A 285 -10.25 -7.03 8.83
CA SER A 285 -11.69 -7.24 8.85
C SER A 285 -12.19 -7.65 7.48
N LEU A 286 -12.96 -8.73 7.43
CA LEU A 286 -13.61 -9.24 6.24
C LEU A 286 -15.05 -8.73 6.19
N THR A 287 -15.42 -8.07 5.11
CA THR A 287 -16.81 -7.66 4.85
C THR A 287 -17.49 -8.66 3.91
N GLY A 288 -18.46 -9.42 4.44
CA GLY A 288 -19.24 -10.42 3.71
C GLY A 288 -19.58 -11.65 4.57
N SER A 289 -20.84 -11.78 5.00
CA SER A 289 -21.43 -12.99 5.57
C SER A 289 -21.47 -14.08 4.46
N ALA A 290 -21.11 -15.36 4.66
CA ALA A 290 -21.73 -16.28 5.61
C ALA A 290 -20.87 -17.53 5.98
N GLY A 291 -19.59 -17.58 5.61
CA GLY A 291 -18.76 -18.80 5.81
C GLY A 291 -17.96 -18.84 7.12
N PHE A 292 -17.82 -17.71 7.79
CA PHE A 292 -16.96 -17.58 8.96
C PHE A 292 -17.83 -17.37 10.20
N GLY A 293 -17.74 -18.29 11.16
CA GLY A 293 -18.25 -18.04 12.51
C GLY A 293 -17.77 -16.67 13.00
N THR A 294 -18.69 -15.92 13.62
CA THR A 294 -18.55 -14.58 14.20
C THR A 294 -17.44 -13.71 13.63
N LEU A 295 -17.80 -12.68 12.84
CA LEU A 295 -16.95 -11.54 12.44
C LEU A 295 -15.89 -11.22 13.50
N GLY A 296 -14.69 -11.76 13.34
CA GLY A 296 -13.60 -11.65 14.31
C GLY A 296 -12.52 -10.75 13.74
N THR A 297 -12.14 -9.72 14.47
CA THR A 297 -10.91 -8.97 14.18
C THR A 297 -9.72 -9.85 14.52
N THR A 298 -8.95 -10.28 13.54
CA THR A 298 -7.66 -10.92 13.79
C THR A 298 -6.59 -9.83 13.90
N SER A 299 -5.86 -9.80 15.00
CA SER A 299 -4.70 -8.92 15.19
C SER A 299 -3.43 -9.66 14.78
N PHE A 300 -2.57 -9.00 14.02
CA PHE A 300 -1.22 -9.47 13.68
C PHE A 300 -0.19 -8.73 14.54
N ASP A 301 0.68 -9.50 15.19
CA ASP A 301 1.77 -8.94 15.99
C ASP A 301 2.81 -8.21 15.11
N PRO A 302 3.53 -7.22 15.65
CA PRO A 302 4.57 -6.50 14.92
C PRO A 302 5.66 -7.44 14.39
N GLY A 303 6.05 -7.29 13.11
CA GLY A 303 7.12 -8.09 12.49
C GLY A 303 6.80 -9.57 12.25
N GLY A 304 5.59 -10.03 12.55
CA GLY A 304 5.15 -11.41 12.27
C GLY A 304 4.83 -11.65 10.79
N TYR A 305 5.12 -12.86 10.30
CA TYR A 305 4.57 -13.35 9.05
C TYR A 305 3.09 -13.69 9.26
N GLY A 306 2.22 -13.18 8.37
CA GLY A 306 0.78 -13.36 8.49
C GLY A 306 0.35 -14.82 8.48
N TYR A 307 -0.82 -15.05 9.07
CA TYR A 307 -1.51 -16.32 9.17
C TYR A 307 -1.73 -16.96 7.79
N GLU A 308 -1.14 -18.12 7.53
CA GLU A 308 -1.45 -18.94 6.35
C GLU A 308 -2.74 -19.72 6.58
N TRP A 309 -3.77 -19.45 5.78
CA TRP A 309 -5.00 -20.25 5.78
C TRP A 309 -4.74 -21.60 5.10
N GLY A 310 -4.18 -22.54 5.85
CA GLY A 310 -3.96 -23.90 5.39
C GLY A 310 -5.28 -24.66 5.22
N GLY A 311 -5.72 -24.88 3.97
CA GLY A 311 -6.60 -26.01 3.62
C GLY A 311 -7.99 -25.71 3.10
N SER A 312 -8.42 -24.45 2.91
CA SER A 312 -9.70 -24.14 2.24
C SER A 312 -9.65 -22.78 1.57
N ARG A 313 -10.15 -22.71 0.32
CA ARG A 313 -10.22 -21.47 -0.48
C ARG A 313 -10.76 -20.33 0.37
N VAL A 314 -10.01 -19.24 0.48
CA VAL A 314 -10.48 -18.03 1.18
C VAL A 314 -11.69 -17.49 0.38
N PRO A 315 -12.89 -17.39 0.97
CA PRO A 315 -14.07 -16.90 0.28
C PRO A 315 -13.87 -15.51 -0.31
N SER A 316 -14.65 -15.22 -1.34
CA SER A 316 -14.62 -14.05 -2.21
C SER A 316 -14.99 -12.72 -1.55
N ASN A 317 -14.72 -12.53 -0.27
CA ASN A 317 -15.13 -11.35 0.46
C ASN A 317 -14.15 -10.19 0.26
N ALA A 318 -14.66 -8.96 0.38
CA ALA A 318 -13.81 -7.78 0.42
C ALA A 318 -13.06 -7.76 1.77
N LEU A 319 -11.76 -7.53 1.72
CA LEU A 319 -10.93 -7.39 2.92
C LEU A 319 -10.47 -5.95 3.10
N SER A 320 -10.70 -5.43 4.31
CA SER A 320 -10.11 -4.18 4.77
C SER A 320 -9.10 -4.43 5.90
N LEU A 321 -8.00 -3.70 5.86
CA LEU A 321 -7.01 -3.65 6.95
C LEU A 321 -7.25 -2.40 7.80
N ILE A 322 -7.01 -2.51 9.10
CA ILE A 322 -7.13 -1.43 10.08
C ILE A 322 -5.81 -1.39 10.85
N GLY A 323 -5.05 -0.31 10.74
CA GLY A 323 -3.83 -0.11 11.53
C GLY A 323 -4.13 0.43 12.92
N GLN A 324 -3.15 0.32 13.83
CA GLN A 324 -3.18 1.06 15.10
C GLN A 324 -2.79 2.54 14.91
N ALA A 325 -2.08 2.86 13.82
CA ALA A 325 -1.77 4.22 13.42
C ALA A 325 -2.13 4.45 11.94
N ALA A 326 -2.46 5.70 11.62
CA ALA A 326 -2.54 6.14 10.24
C ALA A 326 -1.16 6.01 9.57
N PHE A 327 -1.18 5.74 8.27
CA PHE A 327 0.01 5.59 7.42
C PHE A 327 0.94 4.45 7.85
N GLN A 328 0.40 3.45 8.57
CA GLN A 328 1.10 2.20 8.83
C GLN A 328 1.27 1.44 7.50
N GLN A 329 2.50 1.05 7.18
CA GLN A 329 2.79 0.30 5.96
C GLN A 329 2.38 -1.16 6.09
N PHE A 330 1.85 -1.72 5.00
CA PHE A 330 1.60 -3.15 4.87
C PHE A 330 1.96 -3.63 3.47
N THR A 331 2.18 -4.94 3.36
CA THR A 331 2.26 -5.64 2.09
C THR A 331 1.27 -6.80 2.08
N ALA A 332 0.50 -6.91 1.01
CA ALA A 332 -0.44 -8.00 0.79
C ALA A 332 -0.08 -8.78 -0.46
N TRP A 333 -0.23 -10.10 -0.42
CA TRP A 333 -0.07 -10.99 -1.57
C TRP A 333 -1.37 -11.75 -1.82
N GLU A 334 -1.81 -11.73 -3.07
CA GLU A 334 -2.98 -12.46 -3.55
C GLU A 334 -2.54 -13.48 -4.59
N GLY A 335 -3.00 -14.73 -4.46
CA GLY A 335 -2.83 -15.78 -5.46
C GLY A 335 -3.84 -16.90 -5.35
#